data_AF-A0A1D1XJR4-F1
#
_entry.id   AF-A0A1D1XJR4-F1
#
_cell.length_a   1.000
_cell.length_b   1.000
_cell.length_c   1.000
_cell.angle_alpha   90.00
_cell.angle_beta   90.00
_cell.angle_gamma   90.00
#
_symmetry.space_group_name_H-M   'P 1'
#
loop_
_entity.id
_entity.type
_entity.pdbx_description
1 polymer ?
#
loop_
_entity_poly.entity_id
_entity_poly.type
_entity_poly.pdbx_seq_one_letter_code
_entity_poly.pdbx_strand_id
1 'polypeptide(L)'
;MVLTGSAAQNRTSSKRTRETGRKSGGKCRGFSSSQPLKPDPTNGQIRYRSPSAAELLGQIPSPADLEAKMKRARQESLADKVRRWRGVILVVSVPVLIVSFVFFVVPRSGLSPDGSGIAIGGRKTTPGGQRESYVVIFDAGSSGSRVHVFCFDHNLDLLPIGKELELFKQKKPGLSSFSRNPKEAASSLLSLLEKAESVVPSELRKLTPVRVGATAGLRALGAETSERILQAVKDFLQERNSLKFKAEWVTVLDGTQEGAFQWVTINYLLGNLGKTHADTVGVVDLGGGSVQMAYAISESDAAEAPTIKNGEDTYVKELFLKGTKYYLYVHSYLHYGL
;
A
#
# COMPACT_ATOMS: atom_id res chain seq x y z
N MET A 1 -11.92 15.07 4.13
CA MET A 1 -12.03 14.11 3.01
C MET A 1 -12.84 12.91 3.49
N VAL A 2 -14.07 12.78 3.02
CA VAL A 2 -14.97 11.65 3.35
C VAL A 2 -15.08 10.83 2.07
N LEU A 3 -14.53 9.63 2.08
CA LEU A 3 -14.86 8.61 1.08
C LEU A 3 -16.10 7.88 1.61
N THR A 4 -17.28 8.22 1.10
CA THR A 4 -18.51 7.45 1.31
C THR A 4 -19.02 7.03 -0.06
N GLY A 5 -18.92 5.74 -0.37
CA GLY A 5 -19.61 5.14 -1.51
C GLY A 5 -21.11 5.08 -1.23
N SER A 6 -21.92 5.62 -2.13
CA SER A 6 -23.38 5.54 -2.08
C SER A 6 -23.83 4.33 -2.91
N ALA A 7 -24.47 3.35 -2.27
CA ALA A 7 -25.11 2.24 -2.94
C ALA A 7 -26.54 2.65 -3.36
N ALA A 8 -26.78 2.77 -4.66
CA ALA A 8 -28.12 3.01 -5.21
C ALA A 8 -28.90 1.69 -5.30
N GLN A 9 -30.05 1.66 -4.63
CA GLN A 9 -30.94 0.51 -4.51
C GLN A 9 -31.95 0.52 -5.67
N ASN A 10 -31.85 -0.43 -6.61
CA ASN A 10 -32.81 -0.54 -7.72
C ASN A 10 -33.98 -1.45 -7.33
N ARG A 11 -35.18 -0.87 -7.27
CA ARG A 11 -36.47 -1.56 -7.20
C ARG A 11 -36.81 -2.13 -8.57
N THR A 12 -37.05 -3.43 -8.67
CA THR A 12 -37.78 -4.01 -9.81
C THR A 12 -39.02 -4.74 -9.31
N SER A 13 -40.16 -4.24 -9.79
CA SER A 13 -41.50 -4.74 -9.54
C SER A 13 -41.79 -6.02 -10.33
N SER A 14 -42.46 -6.94 -9.65
CA SER A 14 -43.10 -8.14 -10.16
C SER A 14 -44.14 -7.84 -11.24
N LYS A 15 -44.11 -8.58 -12.35
CA LYS A 15 -45.35 -8.98 -13.04
C LYS A 15 -45.22 -10.37 -13.66
N ARG A 16 -46.15 -11.21 -13.22
CA ARG A 16 -46.41 -12.60 -13.60
C ARG A 16 -47.38 -12.59 -14.80
N THR A 17 -47.18 -13.45 -15.80
CA THR A 17 -48.28 -14.00 -16.61
C THR A 17 -47.86 -15.29 -17.31
N ARG A 18 -48.83 -16.20 -17.43
CA ARG A 18 -48.76 -17.65 -17.67
C ARG A 18 -48.94 -18.01 -19.16
N GLU A 19 -48.47 -19.23 -19.47
CA GLU A 19 -48.99 -20.25 -20.40
C GLU A 19 -49.14 -19.89 -21.89
N THR A 20 -48.67 -20.71 -22.85
CA THR A 20 -49.14 -22.07 -23.16
C THR A 20 -48.15 -22.74 -24.14
N GLY A 21 -48.05 -24.07 -24.09
CA GLY A 21 -47.13 -24.85 -24.93
C GLY A 21 -47.68 -25.28 -26.29
N ARG A 22 -46.80 -25.82 -27.14
CA ARG A 22 -47.16 -26.82 -28.16
C ARG A 22 -45.94 -27.67 -28.55
N LYS A 23 -46.15 -29.00 -28.49
CA LYS A 23 -45.22 -30.06 -28.90
C LYS A 23 -45.25 -30.28 -30.42
N SER A 24 -44.10 -30.68 -30.97
CA SER A 24 -43.90 -31.51 -32.19
C SER A 24 -42.38 -31.76 -32.27
N GLY A 25 -41.80 -32.96 -32.30
CA GLY A 25 -42.28 -34.26 -32.75
C GLY A 25 -41.55 -34.65 -34.06
N GLY A 26 -40.33 -35.18 -33.98
CA GLY A 26 -39.57 -35.64 -35.16
C GLY A 26 -38.44 -36.59 -34.77
N LYS A 27 -38.40 -37.78 -35.38
CA LYS A 27 -37.78 -39.03 -34.91
C LYS A 27 -36.58 -39.44 -35.79
N CYS A 28 -35.55 -39.96 -35.13
CA CYS A 28 -34.48 -40.91 -35.53
C CYS A 28 -34.10 -41.15 -37.00
N ARG A 29 -32.78 -41.17 -37.27
CA ARG A 29 -32.03 -42.35 -37.78
C ARG A 29 -30.52 -42.09 -37.73
N GLY A 30 -29.73 -43.08 -37.30
CA GLY A 30 -28.27 -43.09 -37.40
C GLY A 30 -27.79 -44.03 -38.51
N PHE A 31 -26.58 -43.80 -39.02
CA PHE A 31 -25.52 -44.82 -39.15
C PHE A 31 -24.22 -44.22 -39.72
N SER A 32 -23.11 -44.84 -39.30
CA SER A 32 -21.81 -44.97 -39.96
C SER A 32 -20.71 -43.93 -39.72
N SER A 33 -19.63 -44.50 -39.20
CA SER A 33 -18.27 -44.04 -38.97
C SER A 33 -17.51 -43.60 -40.22
N SER A 34 -16.68 -42.56 -40.07
CA SER A 34 -15.33 -42.53 -40.66
C SER A 34 -14.42 -41.53 -39.90
N GLN A 35 -13.39 -42.13 -39.29
CA GLN A 35 -12.08 -41.67 -38.81
C GLN A 35 -11.82 -40.20 -38.35
N PRO A 36 -11.20 -40.02 -37.16
CA PRO A 36 -10.79 -38.72 -36.64
C PRO A 36 -9.43 -38.23 -37.17
N LEU A 37 -9.34 -36.92 -37.37
CA LEU A 37 -8.13 -36.14 -37.62
C LEU A 37 -7.09 -36.36 -36.50
N LYS A 38 -5.83 -36.64 -36.89
CA LYS A 38 -4.68 -36.77 -35.98
C LYS A 38 -4.33 -35.40 -35.35
N PRO A 39 -4.19 -35.30 -34.02
CA PRO A 39 -3.57 -34.15 -33.39
C PRO A 39 -2.04 -34.32 -33.25
N ASP A 40 -1.35 -33.21 -33.45
CA ASP A 40 0.08 -32.94 -33.35
C ASP A 40 0.65 -33.24 -31.94
N PRO A 41 1.81 -33.91 -31.76
CA PRO A 41 2.33 -34.25 -30.45
C PRO A 41 3.37 -33.22 -29.99
N THR A 42 2.93 -32.03 -29.57
CA THR A 42 3.74 -31.17 -28.70
C THR A 42 2.88 -30.67 -27.55
N ASN A 43 2.59 -31.57 -26.61
CA ASN A 43 2.03 -31.21 -25.32
C ASN A 43 3.01 -31.66 -24.23
N GLY A 44 3.76 -30.70 -23.67
CA GLY A 44 4.67 -30.91 -22.56
C GLY A 44 3.89 -31.24 -21.29
N GLN A 45 3.76 -32.54 -20.99
CA GLN A 45 3.38 -32.98 -19.65
C GLN A 45 4.56 -32.76 -18.70
N ILE A 46 4.44 -31.81 -17.78
CA ILE A 46 5.32 -31.72 -16.62
C ILE A 46 5.00 -32.89 -15.70
N ARG A 47 5.78 -33.97 -15.80
CA ARG A 47 5.80 -35.03 -14.77
C ARG A 47 6.63 -34.53 -13.59
N TYR A 48 5.99 -34.32 -12.44
CA TYR A 48 6.71 -34.22 -11.17
C TYR A 48 7.32 -35.59 -10.85
N ARG A 49 8.64 -35.68 -10.96
CA ARG A 49 9.43 -36.77 -10.41
C ARG A 49 9.99 -36.30 -9.07
N SER A 50 9.57 -36.90 -7.96
CA SER A 50 10.27 -36.72 -6.68
C SER A 50 11.64 -37.40 -6.78
N PRO A 51 12.75 -36.74 -6.43
CA PRO A 51 14.07 -37.37 -6.46
C PRO A 51 14.13 -38.50 -5.44
N SER A 52 14.77 -39.61 -5.80
CA SER A 52 15.11 -40.65 -4.84
C SER A 52 16.19 -40.13 -3.89
N ALA A 53 16.20 -40.57 -2.63
CA ALA A 53 17.22 -40.21 -1.65
C ALA A 53 18.67 -40.49 -2.12
N ALA A 54 18.84 -41.41 -3.09
CA ALA A 54 20.13 -41.68 -3.73
C ALA A 54 20.62 -40.56 -4.69
N GLU A 55 19.71 -39.79 -5.29
CA GLU A 55 20.07 -38.66 -6.18
C GLU A 55 20.48 -37.41 -5.39
N LEU A 56 20.00 -37.25 -4.15
CA LEU A 56 20.38 -36.11 -3.28
C LEU A 56 21.79 -36.23 -2.71
N LEU A 57 22.31 -37.46 -2.56
CA LEU A 57 23.63 -37.71 -2.00
C LEU A 57 24.76 -37.61 -3.04
N GLY A 58 24.43 -37.58 -4.34
CA GLY A 58 25.40 -37.45 -5.44
C GLY A 58 25.88 -36.02 -5.74
N GLN A 59 25.36 -35.01 -5.05
CA GLN A 59 25.67 -33.58 -5.32
C GLN A 59 26.53 -32.89 -4.24
N ILE A 60 27.11 -33.64 -3.31
CA ILE A 60 28.03 -33.06 -2.32
C ILE A 60 29.40 -32.87 -3.00
N PRO A 61 29.89 -31.63 -3.18
CA PRO A 61 31.20 -31.39 -3.77
C PRO A 61 32.28 -32.06 -2.93
N SER A 62 33.27 -32.67 -3.56
CA SER A 62 34.42 -33.23 -2.87
C SER A 62 35.09 -32.13 -2.02
N PRO A 63 35.65 -32.45 -0.83
CA PRO A 63 36.45 -31.51 -0.04
C PRO A 63 37.55 -30.82 -0.87
N ALA A 64 38.10 -31.52 -1.86
CA ALA A 64 39.09 -30.98 -2.79
C ALA A 64 38.52 -29.93 -3.76
N ASP A 65 37.27 -30.09 -4.21
CA ASP A 65 36.58 -29.11 -5.07
C ASP A 65 36.24 -27.83 -4.31
N LEU A 66 35.91 -27.98 -3.02
CA LEU A 66 35.64 -26.85 -2.13
C LEU A 66 36.94 -26.07 -1.86
N GLU A 67 38.04 -26.78 -1.62
CA GLU A 67 39.36 -26.18 -1.44
C GLU A 67 39.86 -25.48 -2.72
N ALA A 68 39.62 -26.07 -3.90
CA ALA A 68 39.95 -25.47 -5.18
C ALA A 68 39.13 -24.21 -5.49
N LYS A 69 37.82 -24.20 -5.14
CA LYS A 69 36.97 -22.99 -5.21
C LYS A 69 37.44 -21.90 -4.26
N MET A 70 37.82 -22.25 -3.04
CA MET A 70 38.36 -21.29 -2.06
C MET A 70 39.71 -20.70 -2.50
N LYS A 71 40.58 -21.49 -3.15
CA LYS A 71 41.85 -21.01 -3.72
C LYS A 71 41.63 -20.07 -4.91
N ARG A 72 40.68 -20.35 -5.81
CA ARG A 72 40.30 -19.44 -6.92
C ARG A 72 39.74 -18.11 -6.43
N ALA A 73 38.91 -18.11 -5.38
CA ALA A 73 38.35 -16.88 -4.81
C ALA A 73 39.42 -15.97 -4.17
N ARG A 74 40.56 -16.53 -3.77
CA ARG A 74 41.65 -15.79 -3.10
C ARG A 74 42.58 -15.05 -4.09
N GLN A 75 42.45 -15.29 -5.40
CA GLN A 75 43.36 -14.77 -6.43
C GLN A 75 42.70 -13.79 -7.43
N GLU A 76 41.49 -13.29 -7.16
CA GLU A 76 40.85 -12.30 -8.04
C GLU A 76 41.63 -10.96 -8.01
N SER A 77 42.24 -10.62 -9.16
CA SER A 77 42.94 -9.35 -9.38
C SER A 77 41.98 -8.16 -9.25
N LEU A 78 42.47 -7.05 -8.69
CA LEU A 78 41.70 -5.82 -8.52
C LEU A 78 41.09 -5.33 -9.84
N ALA A 79 41.76 -5.57 -10.97
CA ALA A 79 41.27 -5.21 -12.30
C ALA A 79 39.95 -5.91 -12.65
N ASP A 80 39.74 -7.15 -12.21
CA ASP A 80 38.55 -7.93 -12.53
C ASP A 80 37.39 -7.61 -11.56
N LYS A 81 37.71 -7.27 -10.31
CA LYS A 81 36.73 -6.67 -9.39
C LYS A 81 36.25 -5.32 -9.92
N VAL A 82 37.15 -4.46 -10.39
CA VAL A 82 36.74 -3.19 -11.00
C VAL A 82 35.87 -3.45 -12.22
N ARG A 83 36.27 -4.35 -13.14
CA ARG A 83 35.49 -4.72 -14.34
C ARG A 83 34.08 -5.21 -14.03
N ARG A 84 33.93 -6.09 -13.03
CA ARG A 84 32.65 -6.65 -12.59
C ARG A 84 31.70 -5.59 -12.04
N TRP A 85 32.24 -4.55 -11.42
CA TRP A 85 31.45 -3.49 -10.78
C TRP A 85 31.38 -2.20 -11.59
N ARG A 86 31.92 -2.13 -12.82
CA ARG A 86 31.92 -0.90 -13.65
C ARG A 86 30.54 -0.27 -13.80
N GLY A 87 29.50 -1.09 -14.00
CA GLY A 87 28.12 -0.60 -14.08
C GLY A 87 27.63 0.02 -12.77
N VAL A 88 27.90 -0.63 -11.64
CA VAL A 88 27.52 -0.13 -10.30
C VAL A 88 28.31 1.11 -9.92
N ILE A 89 29.61 1.13 -10.23
CA ILE A 89 30.49 2.28 -9.99
C ILE A 89 30.00 3.49 -10.78
N LEU A 90 29.59 3.33 -12.05
CA LEU A 90 29.03 4.41 -12.86
C LEU A 90 27.68 4.91 -12.31
N VAL A 91 26.79 4.00 -11.92
CA VAL A 91 25.46 4.37 -11.38
C VAL A 91 25.55 5.08 -10.03
N VAL A 92 26.55 4.78 -9.20
CA VAL A 92 26.73 5.43 -7.89
C VAL A 92 27.57 6.72 -7.98
N SER A 93 28.59 6.75 -8.84
CA SER A 93 29.48 7.92 -8.95
C SER A 93 28.82 9.12 -9.60
N VAL A 94 27.94 8.92 -10.60
CA VAL A 94 27.26 10.02 -11.30
C VAL A 94 26.35 10.84 -10.37
N PRO A 95 25.45 10.24 -9.56
CA PRO A 95 24.65 10.98 -8.58
C PRO A 95 25.49 11.69 -7.52
N VAL A 96 26.57 11.06 -7.03
CA VAL A 96 27.45 11.67 -6.02
C VAL A 96 28.16 12.91 -6.58
N LEU A 97 28.62 12.85 -7.83
CA LEU A 97 29.23 14.00 -8.49
C LEU A 97 28.22 15.12 -8.76
N ILE A 98 26.99 14.79 -9.14
CA ILE A 98 25.91 15.78 -9.32
C ILE A 98 25.58 16.47 -7.99
N VAL A 99 25.42 15.71 -6.91
CA VAL A 99 25.16 16.26 -5.57
C VAL A 99 26.32 17.15 -5.11
N SER A 100 27.57 16.71 -5.30
CA SER A 100 28.76 17.52 -4.99
C SER A 100 28.82 18.81 -5.83
N PHE A 101 28.44 18.76 -7.09
CA PHE A 101 28.39 19.92 -7.98
C PHE A 101 27.31 20.91 -7.54
N VAL A 102 26.13 20.42 -7.14
CA VAL A 102 25.05 21.25 -6.58
C VAL A 102 25.50 21.95 -5.30
N PHE A 103 26.22 21.26 -4.40
CA PHE A 103 26.77 21.90 -3.19
C PHE A 103 27.89 22.92 -3.48
N PHE A 104 28.57 22.81 -4.62
CA PHE A 104 29.63 23.74 -5.02
C PHE A 104 29.07 24.98 -5.73
N VAL A 105 27.99 24.83 -6.51
CA VAL A 105 27.40 25.90 -7.33
C VAL A 105 26.36 26.72 -6.58
N VAL A 106 25.69 26.16 -5.56
CA VAL A 106 24.72 26.90 -4.73
C VAL A 106 25.44 27.68 -3.63
N PRO A 107 25.42 29.03 -3.63
CA PRO A 107 26.04 29.83 -2.59
C PRO A 107 25.37 29.57 -1.24
N ARG A 108 26.15 29.16 -0.23
CA ARG A 108 25.68 29.07 1.16
C ARG A 108 25.49 30.47 1.73
N SER A 109 24.30 31.02 1.56
CA SER A 109 23.87 32.23 2.26
C SER A 109 23.70 31.94 3.75
N GLY A 110 24.39 32.74 4.57
CA GLY A 110 24.67 32.50 5.98
C GLY A 110 23.48 32.58 6.93
N LEU A 111 23.63 31.86 8.05
CA LEU A 111 22.87 32.04 9.27
C LEU A 111 23.64 32.99 10.19
N SER A 112 23.00 34.10 10.58
CA SER A 112 23.36 34.87 11.78
C SER A 112 22.28 34.66 12.85
N PRO A 113 22.64 34.45 14.12
CA PRO A 113 21.73 34.47 15.26
C PRO A 113 21.83 35.81 16.00
N ASP A 114 20.71 36.44 16.38
CA ASP A 114 20.43 36.84 17.77
C ASP A 114 19.10 37.62 17.92
N GLY A 115 18.57 37.66 19.15
CA GLY A 115 17.91 38.87 19.65
C GLY A 115 16.42 38.81 20.00
N SER A 116 16.16 38.48 21.26
CA SER A 116 14.91 38.55 22.03
C SER A 116 14.00 39.79 21.89
N GLY A 117 12.69 39.57 22.07
CA GLY A 117 11.73 40.58 22.52
C GLY A 117 10.52 39.94 23.21
N ILE A 118 10.37 40.16 24.52
CA ILE A 118 9.20 39.79 25.34
C ILE A 118 8.15 40.90 25.22
N ALA A 119 6.89 40.53 24.97
CA ALA A 119 5.73 41.35 25.31
C ALA A 119 4.57 40.48 25.81
N ILE A 120 3.96 40.96 26.88
CA ILE A 120 2.97 40.34 27.77
C ILE A 120 1.55 40.56 27.21
N GLY A 121 0.69 39.54 27.36
CA GLY A 121 -0.76 39.73 27.45
C GLY A 121 -1.58 39.43 26.19
N GLY A 122 -2.38 38.36 26.27
CA GLY A 122 -3.64 38.20 25.51
C GLY A 122 -3.51 37.63 24.08
N ARG A 123 -4.02 36.41 23.90
CA ARG A 123 -4.36 35.76 22.61
C ARG A 123 -3.31 35.94 21.49
N LYS A 124 -2.37 35.01 21.39
CA LYS A 124 -1.65 34.79 20.13
C LYS A 124 -2.59 34.15 19.11
N THR A 125 -3.42 34.97 18.48
CA THR A 125 -3.82 34.73 17.10
C THR A 125 -2.61 35.04 16.23
N THR A 126 -2.02 34.01 15.62
CA THR A 126 -0.93 34.15 14.65
C THR A 126 -1.36 35.14 13.55
N PRO A 127 -0.57 36.18 13.21
CA PRO A 127 -0.91 37.11 12.14
C PRO A 127 -0.95 36.36 10.80
N GLY A 128 -2.13 36.29 10.18
CA GLY A 128 -2.35 35.56 8.91
C GLY A 128 -3.01 34.19 9.06
N GLY A 129 -4.06 34.09 9.89
CA GLY A 129 -4.77 32.86 10.28
C GLY A 129 -5.21 31.95 9.14
N GLN A 130 -4.27 31.16 8.62
CA GLN A 130 -4.56 29.99 7.82
C GLN A 130 -5.06 28.89 8.77
N ARG A 131 -6.18 28.26 8.42
CA ARG A 131 -6.74 27.15 9.19
C ARG A 131 -5.87 25.92 8.96
N GLU A 132 -5.02 25.62 9.92
CA GLU A 132 -4.24 24.38 9.94
C GLU A 132 -5.12 23.18 10.27
N SER A 133 -4.87 22.04 9.64
CA SER A 133 -5.57 20.79 9.89
C SER A 133 -4.59 19.66 10.09
N TYR A 134 -4.69 18.99 11.23
CA TYR A 134 -3.90 17.81 11.55
C TYR A 134 -4.67 16.54 11.19
N VAL A 135 -3.93 15.47 10.90
CA VAL A 135 -4.46 14.11 10.79
C VAL A 135 -3.47 13.12 11.38
N VAL A 136 -3.99 12.13 12.11
CA VAL A 136 -3.20 11.03 12.69
C VAL A 136 -3.58 9.73 12.00
N ILE A 137 -2.60 9.06 11.38
CA ILE A 137 -2.79 7.79 10.68
C ILE A 137 -1.91 6.73 11.32
N PHE A 138 -2.53 5.62 11.72
CA PHE A 138 -1.83 4.42 12.10
C PHE A 138 -1.79 3.43 10.94
N ASP A 139 -0.58 2.97 10.59
CA ASP A 139 -0.35 1.82 9.73
C ASP A 139 -0.03 0.61 10.63
N ALA A 140 -0.96 -0.34 10.72
CA ALA A 140 -0.81 -1.58 11.47
C ALA A 140 -0.31 -2.69 10.53
N GLY A 141 0.99 -2.62 10.23
CA GLY A 141 1.72 -3.59 9.43
C GLY A 141 1.95 -4.95 10.11
N SER A 142 2.33 -5.95 9.32
CA SER A 142 2.67 -7.30 9.80
C SER A 142 3.87 -7.31 10.76
N SER A 143 4.90 -6.52 10.44
CA SER A 143 6.17 -6.49 11.18
C SER A 143 6.23 -5.45 12.31
N GLY A 144 5.23 -4.56 12.38
CA GLY A 144 5.20 -3.44 13.30
C GLY A 144 4.06 -2.48 13.01
N SER A 145 3.72 -1.68 14.02
CA SER A 145 2.75 -0.59 13.91
C SER A 145 3.48 0.75 13.83
N ARG A 146 3.00 1.65 12.96
CA ARG A 146 3.53 2.99 12.74
C ARG A 146 2.45 4.02 13.01
N VAL A 147 2.85 5.19 13.46
CA VAL A 147 1.98 6.38 13.51
C VAL A 147 2.63 7.50 12.72
N HIS A 148 1.80 8.14 11.90
CA HIS A 148 2.10 9.33 11.12
C HIS A 148 1.20 10.46 11.62
N VAL A 149 1.77 11.65 11.83
CA VAL A 149 1.00 12.88 12.01
C VAL A 149 1.42 13.85 10.93
N PHE A 150 0.43 14.36 10.20
CA PHE A 150 0.61 15.38 9.18
C PHE A 150 -0.16 16.64 9.58
N CYS A 151 0.39 17.80 9.21
CA CYS A 151 -0.28 19.09 9.31
C CYS A 151 -0.44 19.64 7.88
N PHE A 152 -1.62 20.17 7.57
CA PHE A 152 -1.93 20.74 6.27
C PHE A 152 -2.48 22.15 6.40
N ASP A 153 -2.17 22.99 5.42
CA ASP A 153 -2.85 24.26 5.23
C ASP A 153 -4.23 24.08 4.53
N HIS A 154 -4.87 25.20 4.20
CA HIS A 154 -6.15 25.21 3.51
C HIS A 154 -6.08 24.75 2.04
N ASN A 155 -4.90 24.77 1.42
CA ASN A 155 -4.65 24.31 0.05
C ASN A 155 -4.27 22.82 -0.02
N LEU A 156 -4.26 22.15 1.14
CA LEU A 156 -3.77 20.79 1.35
C LEU A 156 -2.27 20.66 1.15
N ASP A 157 -1.49 21.72 1.35
CA ASP A 157 -0.03 21.66 1.34
C ASP A 157 0.49 21.28 2.73
N LEU A 158 1.51 20.42 2.79
CA LEU A 158 2.10 19.97 4.05
C LEU A 158 2.78 21.13 4.77
N LEU A 159 2.43 21.29 6.05
CA LEU A 159 3.06 22.21 6.97
C LEU A 159 4.03 21.47 7.89
N PRO A 160 5.17 22.08 8.26
CA PRO A 160 6.14 21.45 9.14
C PRO A 160 5.60 21.25 10.56
N ILE A 161 5.92 20.10 11.14
CA ILE A 161 5.78 19.81 12.57
C ILE A 161 7.18 19.85 13.18
N GLY A 162 7.53 20.99 13.79
CA GLY A 162 8.88 21.24 14.25
C GLY A 162 9.83 21.42 13.06
N LYS A 163 10.74 20.46 12.84
CA LYS A 163 11.74 20.48 11.75
C LYS A 163 11.42 19.54 10.59
N GLU A 164 10.37 18.73 10.73
CA GLU A 164 10.00 17.67 9.78
C GLU A 164 8.63 17.97 9.17
N LEU A 165 8.30 17.36 8.03
CA LEU A 165 6.95 17.46 7.42
C LEU A 165 5.95 16.45 8.03
N GLU A 166 6.45 15.49 8.81
CA GLU A 166 5.63 14.52 9.52
C GLU A 166 6.23 14.17 10.89
N LEU A 167 5.37 13.80 11.84
CA LEU A 167 5.82 12.97 12.96
C LEU A 167 5.72 11.51 12.54
N PHE A 168 6.85 10.82 12.44
CA PHE A 168 6.91 9.38 12.23
C PHE A 168 7.46 8.64 13.46
N LYS A 169 6.72 7.64 13.94
CA LYS A 169 7.19 6.71 15.00
C LYS A 169 6.70 5.30 14.72
N GLN A 170 7.54 4.31 15.03
CA GLN A 170 7.21 2.89 14.87
C GLN A 170 7.41 2.09 16.16
N LYS A 171 6.70 0.97 16.27
CA LYS A 171 6.86 -0.03 17.31
C LYS A 171 6.75 -1.43 16.73
N LYS A 172 7.51 -2.36 17.30
CA LYS A 172 7.45 -3.79 17.00
C LYS A 172 7.07 -4.57 18.27
N PRO A 173 6.41 -5.74 18.15
CA PRO A 173 5.91 -6.33 16.91
C PRO A 173 4.61 -5.66 16.43
N GLY A 174 4.08 -6.09 15.28
CA GLY A 174 2.80 -5.62 14.73
C GLY A 174 1.59 -6.24 15.43
N LEU A 175 0.39 -5.73 15.15
CA LEU A 175 -0.85 -6.18 15.79
C LEU A 175 -1.10 -7.69 15.63
N SER A 176 -0.68 -8.28 14.51
CA SER A 176 -0.90 -9.70 14.22
C SER A 176 -0.15 -10.65 15.16
N SER A 177 0.93 -10.17 15.79
CA SER A 177 1.69 -10.96 16.77
C SER A 177 0.94 -11.19 18.09
N PHE A 178 -0.16 -10.45 18.30
CA PHE A 178 -1.02 -10.53 19.48
C PHE A 178 -2.35 -11.25 19.17
N SER A 179 -2.36 -12.17 18.19
CA SER A 179 -3.57 -12.90 17.76
C SER A 179 -4.37 -13.56 18.88
N ARG A 180 -3.70 -13.97 19.96
CA ARG A 180 -4.32 -14.58 21.15
C ARG A 180 -4.77 -13.57 22.21
N ASN A 181 -4.31 -12.32 22.12
CA ASN A 181 -4.60 -11.28 23.12
C ASN A 181 -4.92 -9.92 22.46
N PRO A 182 -6.16 -9.73 21.96
CA PRO A 182 -6.58 -8.48 21.31
C PRO A 182 -6.40 -7.22 22.16
N LYS A 183 -6.60 -7.30 23.48
CA LYS A 183 -6.43 -6.16 24.39
C LYS A 183 -4.97 -5.70 24.48
N GLU A 184 -4.04 -6.65 24.47
CA GLU A 184 -2.60 -6.35 24.41
C GLU A 184 -2.20 -5.77 23.05
N ALA A 185 -2.79 -6.29 21.96
CA ALA A 185 -2.62 -5.72 20.62
C ALA A 185 -2.97 -4.22 20.61
N ALA A 186 -4.13 -3.85 21.15
CA ALA A 186 -4.57 -2.46 21.23
C ALA A 186 -3.68 -1.63 22.18
N SER A 187 -3.37 -2.16 23.36
CA SER A 187 -2.49 -1.50 24.35
C SER A 187 -1.09 -1.23 23.80
N SER A 188 -0.61 -2.04 22.85
CA SER A 188 0.67 -1.83 22.19
C SER A 188 0.77 -0.46 21.50
N LEU A 189 -0.37 0.10 21.04
CA LEU A 189 -0.46 1.38 20.34
C LEU A 189 -0.38 2.60 21.26
N LEU A 190 -0.52 2.44 22.59
CA LEU A 190 -0.57 3.55 23.54
C LEU A 190 0.61 4.52 23.41
N SER A 191 1.83 4.00 23.42
CA SER A 191 3.04 4.83 23.30
C SER A 191 3.17 5.57 21.96
N LEU A 192 2.46 5.11 20.92
CA LEU A 192 2.41 5.79 19.62
C LEU A 192 1.31 6.87 19.63
N LEU A 193 0.16 6.57 20.21
CA LEU A 193 -0.94 7.53 20.41
C LEU A 193 -0.48 8.75 21.23
N GLU A 194 0.20 8.52 22.36
CA GLU A 194 0.70 9.60 23.22
C GLU A 194 1.68 10.52 22.47
N LYS A 195 2.55 9.95 21.62
CA LYS A 195 3.46 10.74 20.78
C LYS A 195 2.70 11.56 19.75
N ALA A 196 1.67 10.98 19.11
CA ALA A 196 0.84 11.71 18.15
C ALA A 196 0.09 12.87 18.83
N GLU A 197 -0.51 12.64 20.00
CA GLU A 197 -1.21 13.68 20.76
C GLU A 197 -0.28 14.77 21.27
N SER A 198 0.98 14.44 21.57
CA SER A 198 1.97 15.42 22.05
C SER A 198 2.32 16.50 21.03
N VAL A 199 2.17 16.23 19.73
CA VAL A 199 2.47 17.20 18.66
C VAL A 199 1.22 17.92 18.13
N VAL A 200 0.02 17.42 18.43
CA VAL A 200 -1.24 18.05 18.03
C VAL A 200 -1.67 19.08 19.09
N PRO A 201 -1.83 20.37 18.74
CA PRO A 201 -2.28 21.41 19.67
C PRO A 201 -3.60 21.03 20.35
N SER A 202 -3.71 21.26 21.65
CA SER A 202 -4.81 20.80 22.50
C SER A 202 -6.20 21.19 21.97
N GLU A 203 -6.31 22.40 21.43
CA GLU A 203 -7.46 23.04 20.83
C GLU A 203 -7.88 22.40 19.50
N LEU A 204 -6.95 21.77 18.77
CA LEU A 204 -7.20 21.11 17.49
C LEU A 204 -7.47 19.61 17.63
N ARG A 205 -7.19 19.00 18.79
CA ARG A 205 -7.33 17.54 18.99
C ARG A 205 -8.73 17.04 18.66
N LYS A 206 -9.78 17.71 19.14
CA LYS A 206 -11.19 17.33 18.86
C LYS A 206 -11.59 17.48 17.39
N LEU A 207 -10.80 18.17 16.58
CA LEU A 207 -11.01 18.32 15.15
C LEU A 207 -10.13 17.35 14.32
N THR A 208 -9.06 16.84 14.93
CA THR A 208 -8.01 16.03 14.29
C THR A 208 -8.45 14.57 14.17
N PRO A 209 -8.74 14.05 12.97
CA PRO A 209 -9.10 12.64 12.81
C PRO A 209 -7.94 11.71 13.16
N VAL A 210 -8.24 10.65 13.91
CA VAL A 210 -7.36 9.48 14.08
C VAL A 210 -7.92 8.28 13.31
N ARG A 211 -7.11 7.67 12.45
CA ARG A 211 -7.50 6.51 11.63
C ARG A 211 -6.49 5.37 11.77
N VAL A 212 -6.95 4.14 11.62
CA VAL A 212 -6.10 2.94 11.67
C VAL A 212 -6.38 2.09 10.45
N GLY A 213 -5.35 1.87 9.64
CA GLY A 213 -5.35 0.92 8.54
C GLY A 213 -4.50 -0.30 8.89
N ALA A 214 -5.13 -1.47 9.04
CA ALA A 214 -4.41 -2.72 9.20
C ALA A 214 -4.21 -3.42 7.85
N THR A 215 -3.02 -3.94 7.59
CA THR A 215 -2.65 -4.44 6.25
C THR A 215 -2.68 -5.97 6.17
N ALA A 216 -1.93 -6.55 5.21
CA ALA A 216 -1.84 -7.99 4.97
C ALA A 216 -1.59 -8.85 6.23
N GLY A 217 -0.86 -8.32 7.21
CA GLY A 217 -0.56 -9.04 8.45
C GLY A 217 -1.78 -9.43 9.26
N LEU A 218 -2.79 -8.55 9.32
CA LEU A 218 -4.06 -8.87 9.99
C LEU A 218 -4.93 -9.76 9.09
N ARG A 219 -5.02 -9.44 7.78
CA ARG A 219 -5.77 -10.26 6.80
C ARG A 219 -5.43 -11.76 6.89
N ALA A 220 -4.15 -12.09 7.10
CA ALA A 220 -3.66 -13.46 7.19
C ALA A 220 -4.15 -14.25 8.44
N LEU A 221 -4.68 -13.58 9.47
CA LEU A 221 -5.17 -14.23 10.70
C LEU A 221 -6.58 -14.81 10.59
N GLY A 222 -7.27 -14.56 9.48
CA GLY A 222 -8.68 -14.88 9.30
C GLY A 222 -9.62 -13.80 9.85
N ALA A 223 -10.86 -13.79 9.35
CA ALA A 223 -11.84 -12.73 9.58
C ALA A 223 -12.18 -12.54 11.08
N GLU A 224 -12.41 -13.63 11.80
CA GLU A 224 -12.80 -13.59 13.22
C GLU A 224 -11.69 -12.98 14.09
N THR A 225 -10.46 -13.48 13.97
CA THR A 225 -9.32 -12.99 14.76
C THR A 225 -9.01 -11.53 14.42
N SER A 226 -9.07 -11.18 13.13
CA SER A 226 -8.86 -9.80 12.67
C SER A 226 -9.89 -8.85 13.28
N GLU A 227 -11.17 -9.21 13.24
CA GLU A 227 -12.24 -8.36 13.77
C GLU A 227 -12.14 -8.22 15.29
N ARG A 228 -11.76 -9.28 16.01
CA ARG A 228 -11.53 -9.19 17.46
C ARG A 228 -10.40 -8.20 17.81
N ILE A 229 -9.32 -8.18 17.04
CA ILE A 229 -8.24 -7.20 17.21
C ILE A 229 -8.71 -5.79 16.86
N LEU A 230 -9.39 -5.61 15.72
CA LEU A 230 -9.93 -4.30 15.32
C LEU A 230 -10.90 -3.77 16.36
N GLN A 231 -11.77 -4.62 16.91
CA GLN A 231 -12.69 -4.23 17.96
C GLN A 231 -11.96 -3.76 19.22
N ALA A 232 -10.94 -4.49 19.66
CA ALA A 232 -10.11 -4.04 20.79
C ALA A 232 -9.41 -2.69 20.51
N VAL A 233 -9.00 -2.43 19.26
CA VAL A 233 -8.43 -1.13 18.85
C VAL A 233 -9.50 -0.03 18.84
N LYS A 234 -10.72 -0.32 18.37
CA LYS A 234 -11.86 0.61 18.41
C LYS A 234 -12.18 1.01 19.85
N ASP A 235 -12.29 0.04 20.75
CA ASP A 235 -12.56 0.26 22.17
C ASP A 235 -11.44 1.07 22.82
N PHE A 236 -10.18 0.68 22.58
CA PHE A 236 -9.00 1.39 23.07
C PHE A 236 -8.99 2.86 22.63
N LEU A 237 -9.24 3.14 21.35
CA LEU A 237 -9.28 4.52 20.87
C LEU A 237 -10.44 5.25 21.53
N GLN A 238 -11.65 4.71 21.52
CA GLN A 238 -12.83 5.31 22.14
C GLN A 238 -12.60 5.74 23.60
N GLU A 239 -11.86 4.94 24.37
CA GLU A 239 -11.59 5.19 25.79
C GLU A 239 -10.39 6.11 26.04
N ARG A 240 -9.31 5.99 25.24
CA ARG A 240 -8.00 6.55 25.60
C ARG A 240 -7.58 7.76 24.79
N ASN A 241 -8.21 8.02 23.64
CA ASN A 241 -7.80 9.10 22.75
C ASN A 241 -8.49 10.43 23.05
N SER A 242 -7.76 11.53 22.86
CA SER A 242 -8.25 12.91 22.94
C SER A 242 -8.62 13.50 21.56
N LEU A 243 -8.30 12.78 20.49
CA LEU A 243 -8.50 13.15 19.09
C LEU A 243 -9.95 12.94 18.62
N LYS A 244 -10.25 13.28 17.36
CA LYS A 244 -11.53 12.95 16.72
C LYS A 244 -11.50 11.51 16.24
N PHE A 245 -12.30 10.66 16.87
CA PHE A 245 -12.40 9.25 16.56
C PHE A 245 -13.78 8.88 16.01
N LYS A 246 -13.80 7.91 15.09
CA LYS A 246 -15.00 7.18 14.69
C LYS A 246 -14.65 5.71 14.44
N ALA A 247 -15.52 4.80 14.86
CA ALA A 247 -15.25 3.36 14.78
C ALA A 247 -15.03 2.86 13.35
N GLU A 248 -15.71 3.46 12.36
CA GLU A 248 -15.56 3.14 10.93
C GLU A 248 -14.21 3.59 10.33
N TRP A 249 -13.36 4.29 11.09
CA TRP A 249 -12.01 4.67 10.66
C TRP A 249 -10.93 3.69 11.12
N VAL A 250 -11.34 2.59 11.77
CA VAL A 250 -10.48 1.47 12.14
C VAL A 250 -10.88 0.28 11.28
N THR A 251 -10.07 0.01 10.26
CA THR A 251 -10.41 -0.93 9.20
C THR A 251 -9.19 -1.73 8.78
N VAL A 252 -9.43 -2.96 8.33
CA VAL A 252 -8.44 -3.69 7.53
C VAL A 252 -8.51 -3.15 6.11
N LEU A 253 -7.38 -2.69 5.60
CA LEU A 253 -7.26 -2.26 4.22
C LEU A 253 -7.20 -3.50 3.33
N ASP A 254 -8.09 -3.54 2.34
CA ASP A 254 -7.90 -4.47 1.24
C ASP A 254 -6.67 -4.03 0.41
N GLY A 255 -6.11 -4.96 -0.37
CA GLY A 255 -4.89 -4.65 -1.12
C GLY A 255 -5.10 -3.59 -2.20
N THR A 256 -6.32 -3.41 -2.70
CA THR A 256 -6.62 -2.37 -3.69
C THR A 256 -6.72 -0.99 -3.05
N GLN A 257 -7.17 -0.89 -1.79
CA GLN A 257 -7.10 0.33 -1.00
C GLN A 257 -5.65 0.71 -0.68
N GLU A 258 -4.81 -0.26 -0.31
CA GLU A 258 -3.36 -0.04 -0.10
C GLU A 258 -2.71 0.57 -1.36
N GLY A 259 -2.90 -0.05 -2.53
CA GLY A 259 -2.38 0.46 -3.80
C GLY A 259 -2.92 1.85 -4.17
N ALA A 260 -4.21 2.09 -3.95
CA ALA A 260 -4.82 3.40 -4.20
C ALA A 260 -4.25 4.50 -3.29
N PHE A 261 -4.07 4.23 -2.00
CA PHE A 261 -3.47 5.20 -1.08
C PHE A 261 -2.00 5.48 -1.41
N GLN A 262 -1.25 4.46 -1.83
CA GLN A 262 0.12 4.67 -2.30
C GLN A 262 0.16 5.55 -3.56
N TRP A 263 -0.73 5.31 -4.52
CA TRP A 263 -0.84 6.14 -5.73
C TRP A 263 -1.16 7.59 -5.39
N VAL A 264 -2.12 7.83 -4.47
CA VAL A 264 -2.45 9.18 -3.98
C VAL A 264 -1.24 9.82 -3.31
N THR A 265 -0.50 9.07 -2.48
CA THR A 265 0.66 9.58 -1.75
C THR A 265 1.76 10.03 -2.70
N ILE A 266 2.15 9.21 -3.67
CA ILE A 266 3.20 9.56 -4.62
C ILE A 266 2.78 10.74 -5.51
N ASN A 267 1.57 10.74 -6.05
CA ASN A 267 1.10 11.84 -6.89
C ASN A 267 0.83 13.13 -6.10
N TYR A 268 0.53 13.04 -4.80
CA TYR A 268 0.49 14.20 -3.91
C TYR A 268 1.88 14.82 -3.76
N LEU A 269 2.88 14.01 -3.41
CA LEU A 269 4.26 14.48 -3.21
C LEU A 269 4.89 15.05 -4.47
N LEU A 270 4.53 14.52 -5.64
CA LEU A 270 4.98 15.03 -6.95
C LEU A 270 4.16 16.22 -7.47
N GLY A 271 3.12 16.65 -6.75
CA GLY A 271 2.25 17.76 -7.19
C GLY A 271 1.46 17.45 -8.46
N ASN A 272 1.11 16.18 -8.69
CA ASN A 272 0.38 15.72 -9.87
C ASN A 272 -1.15 15.62 -9.65
N LEU A 273 -1.61 15.64 -8.39
CA LEU A 273 -3.05 15.66 -8.12
C LEU A 273 -3.69 16.97 -8.61
N GLY A 274 -4.80 16.84 -9.33
CA GLY A 274 -5.47 17.93 -10.03
C GLY A 274 -5.08 18.08 -11.51
N LYS A 275 -4.08 17.33 -11.98
CA LYS A 275 -3.70 17.25 -13.41
C LYS A 275 -4.45 16.10 -14.12
N THR A 276 -4.24 15.93 -15.42
CA THR A 276 -4.87 14.83 -16.17
C THR A 276 -4.30 13.47 -15.75
N HIS A 277 -5.02 12.37 -16.03
CA HIS A 277 -4.55 11.02 -15.70
C HIS A 277 -3.18 10.71 -16.31
N ALA A 278 -2.90 11.22 -17.52
CA ALA A 278 -1.64 11.01 -18.24
C ALA A 278 -0.44 11.71 -17.59
N ASP A 279 -0.67 12.75 -16.77
CA ASP A 279 0.38 13.48 -16.04
C ASP A 279 0.72 12.83 -14.69
N THR A 280 -0.02 11.79 -14.30
CA THR A 280 0.20 11.09 -13.04
C THR A 280 1.19 9.94 -13.21
N VAL A 281 1.80 9.51 -12.11
CA VAL A 281 2.70 8.35 -12.12
C VAL A 281 1.96 7.12 -11.60
N GLY A 282 2.22 5.98 -12.23
CA GLY A 282 1.83 4.68 -11.69
C GLY A 282 2.72 4.25 -10.54
N VAL A 283 2.21 3.38 -9.68
CA VAL A 283 2.94 2.84 -8.52
C VAL A 283 2.86 1.32 -8.50
N VAL A 284 3.94 0.71 -7.99
CA VAL A 284 4.02 -0.70 -7.67
C VAL A 284 4.51 -0.82 -6.22
N ASP A 285 3.72 -1.46 -5.36
CA ASP A 285 4.14 -1.79 -4.00
C ASP A 285 4.48 -3.26 -3.90
N LEU A 286 5.71 -3.60 -3.54
CA LEU A 286 6.12 -4.98 -3.32
C LEU A 286 6.24 -5.21 -1.81
N GLY A 287 5.10 -5.54 -1.20
CA GLY A 287 4.99 -5.87 0.21
C GLY A 287 5.44 -7.30 0.54
N GLY A 288 5.36 -7.68 1.82
CA GLY A 288 5.74 -9.03 2.26
C GLY A 288 4.69 -10.11 1.96
N GLY A 289 3.40 -9.75 1.84
CA GLY A 289 2.32 -10.72 1.59
C GLY A 289 1.67 -10.60 0.21
N SER A 290 1.96 -9.53 -0.53
CA SER A 290 1.27 -9.15 -1.76
C SER A 290 2.06 -8.12 -2.54
N VAL A 291 1.79 -8.04 -3.84
CA VAL A 291 2.21 -6.91 -4.70
C VAL A 291 0.99 -6.15 -5.21
N GLN A 292 1.05 -4.82 -5.18
CA GLN A 292 0.01 -3.93 -5.69
C GLN A 292 0.49 -3.21 -6.95
N MET A 293 -0.42 -2.99 -7.88
CA MET A 293 -0.23 -2.10 -9.04
C MET A 293 -1.36 -1.08 -9.04
N ALA A 294 -1.05 0.21 -9.18
CA ALA A 294 -2.07 1.25 -9.33
C ALA A 294 -1.62 2.36 -10.28
N TYR A 295 -2.48 2.73 -11.24
CA TYR A 295 -2.25 3.85 -12.16
C TYR A 295 -3.57 4.41 -12.69
N ALA A 296 -3.60 5.70 -13.00
CA ALA A 296 -4.79 6.33 -13.53
C ALA A 296 -4.96 6.04 -15.03
N ILE A 297 -6.20 5.84 -15.45
CA ILE A 297 -6.60 5.52 -16.83
C ILE A 297 -7.64 6.53 -17.32
N SER A 298 -7.90 6.49 -18.63
CA SER A 298 -8.96 7.31 -19.23
C SER A 298 -10.35 6.82 -18.81
N GLU A 299 -11.36 7.68 -18.93
CA GLU A 299 -12.76 7.30 -18.70
C GLU A 299 -13.25 6.23 -19.68
N SER A 300 -12.78 6.27 -20.93
CA SER A 300 -13.07 5.24 -21.94
C SER A 300 -12.50 3.89 -21.54
N ASP A 301 -11.25 3.82 -21.10
CA ASP A 301 -10.63 2.56 -20.65
C ASP A 301 -11.33 2.02 -19.39
N ALA A 302 -11.77 2.92 -18.51
CA ALA A 302 -12.52 2.55 -17.31
C ALA A 302 -13.89 1.94 -17.65
N ALA A 303 -14.58 2.48 -18.67
CA ALA A 303 -15.88 1.96 -19.12
C ALA A 303 -15.77 0.58 -19.79
N GLU A 304 -14.62 0.26 -20.39
CA GLU A 304 -14.33 -1.04 -21.01
C GLU A 304 -13.74 -2.07 -20.03
N ALA A 305 -13.46 -1.67 -18.79
CA ALA A 305 -12.84 -2.54 -17.80
C ALA A 305 -13.73 -3.77 -17.49
N PRO A 306 -13.13 -4.97 -17.42
CA PRO A 306 -13.89 -6.19 -17.18
C PRO A 306 -14.52 -6.20 -15.79
N THR A 307 -15.75 -6.70 -15.69
CA THR A 307 -16.43 -6.92 -14.41
C THR A 307 -16.02 -8.26 -13.81
N ILE A 308 -15.64 -8.25 -12.53
CA ILE A 308 -15.29 -9.48 -11.80
C ILE A 308 -16.59 -10.17 -11.37
N LYS A 309 -16.81 -11.40 -11.85
CA LYS A 309 -18.09 -12.13 -11.66
C LYS A 309 -18.31 -12.69 -10.25
N ASN A 310 -17.31 -12.65 -9.37
CA ASN A 310 -17.29 -13.40 -8.10
C ASN A 310 -16.97 -12.58 -6.83
N GLY A 311 -17.00 -11.24 -6.84
CA GLY A 311 -16.72 -10.46 -5.62
C GLY A 311 -16.79 -8.94 -5.81
N GLU A 312 -16.87 -8.22 -4.69
CA GLU A 312 -17.08 -6.76 -4.57
C GLU A 312 -15.96 -5.89 -5.18
N ASP A 313 -14.82 -6.47 -5.56
CA ASP A 313 -13.68 -5.72 -6.10
C ASP A 313 -13.82 -5.49 -7.61
N THR A 314 -13.80 -4.22 -8.02
CA THR A 314 -13.62 -3.79 -9.41
C THR A 314 -12.15 -3.51 -9.68
N TYR A 315 -11.70 -3.74 -10.92
CA TYR A 315 -10.34 -3.31 -11.33
C TYR A 315 -10.16 -1.80 -11.32
N VAL A 316 -11.25 -1.04 -11.31
CA VAL A 316 -11.24 0.42 -11.39
C VAL A 316 -11.89 1.00 -10.14
N LYS A 317 -11.19 1.92 -9.46
CA LYS A 317 -11.74 2.76 -8.40
C LYS A 317 -11.89 4.20 -8.88
N GLU A 318 -13.01 4.82 -8.56
CA GLU A 318 -13.21 6.25 -8.79
C GLU A 318 -12.73 7.07 -7.59
N LEU A 319 -11.92 8.09 -7.85
CA LEU A 319 -11.41 9.01 -6.83
C LEU A 319 -11.68 10.45 -7.26
N PHE A 320 -11.94 11.34 -6.30
CA PHE A 320 -12.04 12.78 -6.54
C PHE A 320 -11.01 13.53 -5.70
N LEU A 321 -10.00 14.11 -6.35
CA LEU A 321 -8.80 14.66 -5.73
C LEU A 321 -8.45 16.01 -6.35
N LYS A 322 -8.29 17.04 -5.50
CA LYS A 322 -8.02 18.45 -5.91
C LYS A 322 -8.88 18.91 -7.11
N GLY A 323 -10.18 18.61 -7.07
CA GLY A 323 -11.13 19.02 -8.11
C GLY A 323 -11.19 18.13 -9.35
N THR A 324 -10.37 17.09 -9.44
CA THR A 324 -10.32 16.18 -10.60
C THR A 324 -10.85 14.79 -10.25
N LYS A 325 -11.68 14.23 -11.13
CA LYS A 325 -12.13 12.83 -11.08
C LYS A 325 -11.08 11.94 -11.75
N TYR A 326 -10.60 10.93 -11.04
CA TYR A 326 -9.68 9.92 -11.55
C TYR A 326 -10.37 8.56 -11.60
N TYR A 327 -10.10 7.82 -12.67
CA TYR A 327 -10.38 6.40 -12.77
C TYR A 327 -9.06 5.67 -12.55
N LEU A 328 -8.95 4.96 -11.44
CA LEU A 328 -7.71 4.32 -11.02
C LEU A 328 -7.80 2.83 -11.28
N TYR A 329 -7.02 2.31 -12.23
CA TYR A 329 -6.76 0.88 -12.28
C TYR A 329 -6.01 0.50 -11.01
N VAL A 330 -6.49 -0.51 -10.30
CA VAL A 330 -5.79 -1.05 -9.14
C VAL A 330 -6.01 -2.55 -9.01
N HIS A 331 -4.92 -3.26 -8.71
CA HIS A 331 -4.99 -4.68 -8.41
C HIS A 331 -3.98 -5.06 -7.34
N SER A 332 -4.33 -6.09 -6.56
CA SER A 332 -3.48 -6.65 -5.51
C SER A 332 -3.35 -8.15 -5.71
N TYR A 333 -2.14 -8.61 -5.98
CA TYR A 333 -1.81 -10.02 -6.11
C TYR A 333 -1.37 -10.56 -4.75
N LEU A 334 -2.33 -11.11 -3.99
CA LEU A 334 -2.04 -11.77 -2.71
C LEU A 334 -1.17 -13.01 -2.95
N HIS A 335 -0.23 -13.28 -2.04
CA HIS A 335 0.79 -14.36 -2.12
C HIS A 335 1.93 -14.16 -3.12
N TYR A 336 1.99 -12.99 -3.78
CA TYR A 336 3.09 -12.61 -4.69
C TYR A 336 3.99 -11.52 -4.08
N GLY A 337 4.06 -11.44 -2.75
CA GLY A 337 5.00 -10.59 -2.02
C GLY A 337 6.43 -11.18 -1.95
N LEU A 338 7.33 -10.48 -1.24
CA LEU A 338 8.73 -10.88 -1.01
C LEU A 338 8.93 -12.16 -0.20
#